data_AF-A0A132A328-F1
#
_entry.id   AF-A0A132A328-F1
#
_cell.length_a   1.000
_cell.length_b   1.000
_cell.length_c   1.000
_cell.angle_alpha   90.00
_cell.angle_beta   90.00
_cell.angle_gamma   90.00
#
_symmetry.space_group_name_H-M   'P 1'
#
loop_
_entity.id
_entity.type
_entity.pdbx_description
1 polymer ?
#
loop_
_entity_poly.entity_id
_entity_poly.type
_entity_poly.pdbx_seq_one_letter_code
_entity_poly.pdbx_strand_id
1 'polypeptide(L)' 'MFKPVKFGTNVDLSDAKKWRPQLQELAKLPPFARVSSAANMLTHVGHTILGMNSVQLYMKVP' A
#
# COMPACT_ATOMS: atom_id res chain seq x y z
N MET A 1 -28.23 13.44 -18.27
CA MET A 1 -26.82 13.28 -18.69
C MET A 1 -25.99 13.01 -17.44
N PHE A 2 -25.14 11.98 -17.43
CA PHE A 2 -24.27 11.67 -16.28
C PHE A 2 -23.02 12.55 -16.28
N LYS A 3 -22.55 12.95 -15.10
CA LYS A 3 -21.33 13.76 -14.94
C LYS A 3 -20.10 12.84 -14.92
N PRO A 4 -19.05 13.10 -15.73
CA PRO A 4 -17.83 12.31 -15.67
C PRO A 4 -17.08 12.60 -14.35
N VAL A 5 -16.48 11.55 -13.79
CA VAL A 5 -15.68 11.60 -12.57
C VAL A 5 -14.24 11.16 -12.85
N LYS A 6 -13.31 11.57 -11.99
CA LYS A 6 -11.90 11.15 -12.03
C LYS A 6 -11.60 10.31 -10.80
N PHE A 7 -10.88 9.21 -11.00
CA PHE A 7 -10.48 8.31 -9.93
C PHE A 7 -8.94 8.22 -9.89
N GLY A 8 -8.35 8.64 -8.77
CA GLY A 8 -6.92 8.48 -8.52
C GLY A 8 -6.65 7.07 -8.00
N THR A 9 -6.08 6.22 -8.84
CA THR A 9 -5.84 4.81 -8.53
C THR A 9 -4.34 4.51 -8.45
N ASN A 10 -3.97 3.46 -7.71
CA ASN A 10 -2.64 2.88 -7.69
C ASN A 10 -1.52 3.88 -7.33
N VAL A 11 -1.80 4.81 -6.40
CA VAL A 11 -0.78 5.76 -5.92
C VAL A 11 0.26 4.99 -5.12
N ASP A 12 1.52 5.04 -5.55
CA ASP A 12 2.62 4.27 -4.94
C ASP A 12 3.13 4.90 -3.65
N LEU A 13 3.07 4.12 -2.57
CA LEU A 13 3.61 4.47 -1.25
C LEU A 13 4.87 3.66 -0.88
N SER A 14 5.56 3.05 -1.86
CA SER A 14 6.73 2.20 -1.62
C SER A 14 7.96 2.93 -1.04
N ASP A 15 8.10 4.23 -1.29
CA ASP A 15 9.24 5.02 -0.80
C ASP A 15 9.09 5.38 0.69
N ALA A 16 9.77 4.61 1.53
CA ALA A 16 9.76 4.82 2.98
C ALA A 16 10.35 6.17 3.42
N LYS A 17 11.19 6.84 2.61
CA LYS A 17 11.69 8.18 2.95
C LYS A 17 10.59 9.24 2.83
N LYS A 18 9.66 9.04 1.89
CA LYS A 18 8.52 9.94 1.67
C LYS A 18 7.35 9.65 2.61
N TRP A 19 7.11 8.37 2.92
CA TRP A 19 5.89 7.92 3.58
C TRP A 19 6.11 7.28 4.96
N ARG A 20 7.25 7.56 5.61
CA ARG A 20 7.62 6.93 6.90
C ARG A 20 6.49 6.95 7.95
N PRO A 21 5.84 8.09 8.25
CA PRO A 21 4.80 8.11 9.27
C PRO A 21 3.63 7.18 8.95
N GLN A 22 3.19 7.17 7.69
CA GLN A 22 2.07 6.35 7.23
C GLN A 22 2.42 4.86 7.28
N LEU A 23 3.61 4.48 6.82
CA LEU A 23 4.06 3.08 6.84
C LEU A 23 4.28 2.58 8.27
N GLN A 24 4.76 3.42 9.18
CA GLN A 24 4.88 3.06 10.60
C GLN A 24 3.52 2.85 11.27
N GLU A 25 2.48 3.59 10.88
CA GLU A 25 1.14 3.37 11.41
C GLU A 25 0.60 1.98 11.05
N LEU A 26 0.86 1.52 9.82
CA LEU A 26 0.48 0.19 9.37
C LEU A 26 1.22 -0.95 10.10
N ALA A 27 2.39 -0.67 10.69
CA ALA A 27 3.11 -1.67 11.50
C ALA A 27 2.36 -2.04 12.79
N LYS A 28 1.38 -1.22 13.24
CA LYS A 28 0.52 -1.51 14.40
C LYS A 28 -0.51 -2.60 14.13
N LEU A 29 -0.79 -2.92 12.85
CA LEU A 29 -1.68 -4.02 12.48
C LEU A 29 -1.18 -5.36 13.05
N PRO A 30 -2.08 -6.35 13.25
CA PRO A 30 -1.66 -7.70 13.62
C PRO A 30 -0.80 -8.33 12.51
N PRO A 31 0.16 -9.23 12.83
CA PRO A 31 1.15 -9.72 11.87
C PRO A 31 0.58 -10.34 10.58
N PHE A 32 -0.58 -10.99 10.66
CA PHE A 32 -1.23 -11.61 9.50
C PHE A 32 -1.79 -10.60 8.50
N ALA A 33 -1.97 -9.34 8.90
CA ALA A 33 -2.50 -8.25 8.09
C ALA A 33 -1.44 -7.22 7.68
N ARG A 34 -0.18 -7.38 8.11
CA ARG A 34 0.91 -6.47 7.74
C ARG A 34 1.38 -6.74 6.31
N VAL A 35 1.79 -5.66 5.63
CA VAL A 35 2.40 -5.72 4.29
C VAL A 35 3.70 -6.54 4.30
N SER A 36 4.43 -6.52 5.41
CA SER A 36 5.61 -7.35 5.63
C SER A 36 5.50 -8.09 6.97
N SER A 37 5.68 -9.41 6.93
CA SER A 37 5.78 -10.27 8.11
C SER A 37 6.46 -11.59 7.76
N ALA A 38 7.05 -12.27 8.74
CA ALA A 38 7.75 -13.54 8.50
C ALA A 38 6.84 -14.64 7.92
N ALA A 39 5.53 -14.59 8.21
CA ALA A 39 4.54 -15.54 7.73
C ALA A 39 3.94 -15.16 6.36
N ASN A 40 4.28 -13.99 5.80
CA ASN A 40 3.79 -13.56 4.49
C ASN A 40 4.75 -14.00 3.38
N MET A 41 4.29 -14.87 2.46
CA MET A 41 5.09 -15.36 1.33
C MET A 41 5.65 -14.22 0.46
N LEU A 42 4.92 -13.12 0.30
CA LEU A 42 5.36 -11.97 -0.49
C LEU A 42 6.55 -11.21 0.13
N THR A 43 6.82 -11.43 1.42
CA THR A 43 8.02 -10.89 2.11
C THR A 43 9.30 -11.63 1.68
N HIS A 44 9.18 -12.89 1.26
CA HIS A 44 10.32 -13.75 0.91
C HIS A 44 10.74 -13.66 -0.57
N VAL A 45 10.07 -12.83 -1.37
CA VAL A 45 10.36 -12.63 -2.80
C VAL A 45 11.75 -12.00 -3.04
N GLY A 46 12.30 -11.29 -2.05
CA GLY A 46 13.64 -10.68 -2.14
C GLY A 46 13.71 -9.39 -2.96
N HIS A 47 12.60 -8.94 -3.56
CA HIS A 47 12.47 -7.65 -4.24
C HIS A 47 11.03 -7.11 -4.12
N THR A 48 10.86 -5.82 -4.44
CA THR A 48 9.56 -5.15 -4.40
C THR A 48 8.70 -5.55 -5.60
N ILE A 49 7.46 -5.93 -5.33
CA ILE A 49 6.36 -6.06 -6.30
C ILE A 49 5.35 -4.96 -5.96
N LEU A 50 5.33 -3.90 -6.78
CA LEU A 50 4.52 -2.71 -6.51
C LEU A 50 3.04 -3.05 -6.35
N GLY A 51 2.44 -2.58 -5.25
CA GLY A 51 1.03 -2.81 -4.91
C GLY A 51 0.70 -4.18 -4.32
N MET A 52 1.68 -5.08 -4.23
CA MET A 52 1.52 -6.40 -3.62
C MET A 52 2.22 -6.48 -2.27
N ASN A 53 3.55 -6.27 -2.26
CA ASN A 53 4.35 -6.13 -1.03
C ASN A 53 4.78 -4.68 -0.76
N SER A 54 4.17 -3.73 -1.47
CA SER A 54 4.19 -2.30 -1.16
C SER A 54 2.77 -1.76 -1.07
N VAL A 55 2.58 -0.66 -0.33
CA VAL A 55 1.28 -0.03 -0.15
C VAL A 55 0.85 0.73 -1.39
N GLN A 56 -0.42 0.61 -1.76
CA GLN A 56 -1.10 1.49 -2.72
C GLN A 56 -2.21 2.29 -2.04
N LEU A 57 -2.37 3.53 -2.47
CA LEU A 57 -3.44 4.42 -2.04
C LEU A 57 -4.39 4.74 -3.20
N TYR A 58 -5.66 4.94 -2.86
CA TYR A 58 -6.72 5.28 -3.81
C TYR A 58 -7.43 6.56 -3.35
N MET A 59 -7.58 7.51 -4.27
CA MET A 59 -8.25 8.79 -4.06
C MET A 59 -9.56 8.82 -4.85
N LYS A 60 -10.70 8.75 -4.16
CA LYS A 60 -12.03 8.58 -4.75
C LYS A 60 -12.87 9.87 -4.63
N VAL A 61 -13.82 10.02 -5.56
CA VAL A 61 -14.95 10.97 -5.47
C VAL A 61 -16.26 10.18 -5.61
N PRO A 62 -17.38 10.65 -5.02
CA PRO A 62 -18.68 9.99 -5.13
C PRO A 62 -19.20 9.89 -6.56
#